data_AF-X1N0V6-F1
#
_entry.id   AF-X1N0V6-F1
#
_cell.length_a   1.000
_cell.length_b   1.000
_cell.length_c   1.000
_cell.angle_alpha   90.00
_cell.angle_beta   90.00
_cell.angle_gamma   90.00
#
_symmetry.space_group_name_H-M   'P 1'
#
loop_
_entity.id
_entity.type
_entity.pdbx_description
1 polymer ?
#
loop_
_entity_poly.entity_id
_entity_poly.type
_entity_poly.pdbx_seq_one_letter_code
_entity_poly.pdbx_strand_id
1 'polypeptide(L)'
;WKSLFIQNSKLQERIEILNLKEYVTEAISEVLEKKFKTEKKYELVYKDLLKEHAMIQEKKCRVGIAQIGVSKTDDILNEFYEEKASSLLCLREDKVESVRSNITNMIKNAHASGINILLFPEMTIDLNYGEFLEDISNLARAFKMYIIPGSYHDQETKRNLSVLIGPDGILWKQEKHIPAIIHLKDKRFKEGIDVGETPRKTIICNTEYGRIAIIICRDFLDMDLRVELKNFEPPVDIILNPAFTPVTADFKAAHFDARRSIYAYCFFANVAEFGDSLIY
;
A
#
# COMPACT_ATOMS: atom_id res chain seq x y z
N TRP A 1 12.16 49.07 60.62
CA TRP A 1 12.28 47.65 60.25
C TRP A 1 11.00 47.06 59.63
N LYS A 2 9.78 47.40 60.08
CA LYS A 2 8.53 47.13 59.31
C LYS A 2 8.26 48.10 58.14
N SER A 3 9.14 49.06 57.88
CA SER A 3 9.03 50.08 56.82
C SER A 3 10.07 49.92 55.69
N LEU A 4 10.90 48.86 55.71
CA LEU A 4 11.80 48.52 54.60
C LEU A 4 11.12 47.66 53.52
N PHE A 5 9.85 47.33 53.73
CA PHE A 5 8.93 46.75 52.75
C PHE A 5 8.12 47.83 52.02
N ILE A 6 8.65 49.06 51.91
CA ILE A 6 8.19 49.98 50.87
C ILE A 6 8.71 49.40 49.56
N GLN A 7 7.81 48.67 48.90
CA GLN A 7 7.73 48.53 47.46
C GLN A 7 9.09 48.60 46.77
N ASN A 8 9.84 47.51 46.81
CA ASN A 8 10.79 47.27 45.74
C ASN A 8 9.94 46.88 44.53
N SER A 9 9.21 47.86 43.97
CA SER A 9 8.26 47.72 42.87
C SER A 9 8.96 47.05 41.70
N LYS A 10 10.24 47.37 41.50
CA LYS A 10 11.13 46.73 40.52
C LYS A 10 11.37 45.23 40.77
N LEU A 11 11.34 44.76 42.02
CA LEU A 11 11.48 43.33 42.34
C LEU A 11 10.15 42.60 42.10
N GLN A 12 9.02 43.18 42.49
CA GLN A 12 7.68 42.65 42.17
C GLN A 12 7.43 42.61 40.66
N GLU A 13 7.76 43.69 39.95
CA GLU A 13 7.65 43.80 38.50
C GLU A 13 8.57 42.79 37.79
N ARG A 14 9.78 42.54 38.32
CA ARG A 14 10.66 41.47 37.81
C ARG A 14 10.10 40.07 38.03
N ILE A 15 9.50 39.80 39.18
CA ILE A 15 8.85 38.51 39.48
C ILE A 15 7.62 38.32 38.59
N GLU A 16 6.80 39.34 38.40
CA GLU A 16 5.65 39.31 37.49
C GLU A 16 6.08 39.09 36.04
N ILE A 17 7.14 39.77 35.56
CA ILE A 17 7.69 39.55 34.22
C ILE A 17 8.26 38.13 34.05
N LEU A 18 8.92 37.57 35.06
CA LEU A 18 9.43 36.20 35.02
C LEU A 18 8.29 35.18 34.97
N ASN A 19 7.28 35.33 35.82
CA ASN A 19 6.10 34.48 35.82
C ASN A 19 5.32 34.59 34.50
N LEU A 20 5.23 35.81 33.93
CA LEU A 20 4.61 36.02 32.63
C LEU A 20 5.41 35.35 31.50
N LYS A 21 6.75 35.36 31.56
CA LYS A 21 7.60 34.66 30.60
C LYS A 21 7.45 33.15 30.69
N GLU A 22 7.41 32.58 31.89
CA GLU A 22 7.16 31.16 32.08
C GLU A 22 5.77 30.77 31.56
N TYR A 23 4.74 31.53 31.92
CA TYR A 23 3.37 31.30 31.44
C TYR A 23 3.25 31.41 29.92
N VAL A 24 3.89 32.41 29.30
CA VAL A 24 3.90 32.57 27.83
C VAL A 24 4.68 31.43 27.18
N THR A 25 5.76 30.96 27.79
CA THR A 25 6.55 29.83 27.26
C THR A 25 5.75 28.53 27.34
N GLU A 26 5.05 28.29 28.43
CA GLU A 26 4.20 27.11 28.63
C GLU A 26 2.97 27.15 27.72
N ALA A 27 2.32 28.30 27.58
CA ALA A 27 1.20 28.50 26.65
C ALA A 27 1.65 28.37 25.18
N ILE A 28 2.83 28.87 24.82
CA ILE A 28 3.42 28.65 23.49
C ILE A 28 3.74 27.18 23.31
N SER A 29 4.30 26.49 24.32
CA SER A 29 4.57 25.05 24.26
C SER A 29 3.30 24.24 24.08
N GLU A 30 2.23 24.52 24.84
CA GLU A 30 0.93 23.88 24.67
C GLU A 30 0.31 24.17 23.30
N VAL A 31 0.40 25.42 22.82
CA VAL A 31 -0.12 25.78 21.50
C VAL A 31 0.70 25.11 20.41
N LEU A 32 2.02 25.02 20.55
CA LEU A 32 2.88 24.28 19.63
C LEU A 32 2.57 22.78 19.69
N GLU A 33 2.46 22.18 20.87
CA GLU A 33 2.08 20.76 21.02
C GLU A 33 0.67 20.47 20.48
N LYS A 34 -0.30 21.37 20.67
CA LYS A 34 -1.66 21.23 20.11
C LYS A 34 -1.71 21.49 18.60
N LYS A 35 -0.89 22.42 18.08
CA LYS A 35 -0.84 22.79 16.66
C LYS A 35 0.09 21.89 15.83
N PHE A 36 1.03 21.20 16.48
CA PHE A 36 1.96 20.21 15.92
C PHE A 36 1.69 18.77 16.37
N LYS A 37 0.60 18.50 17.09
CA LYS A 37 -0.09 17.20 16.99
C LYS A 37 -0.71 17.12 15.60
N THR A 38 0.14 17.05 14.57
CA THR A 38 -0.28 16.57 13.26
C THR A 38 -0.85 15.18 13.49
N GLU A 39 -2.16 15.04 13.30
CA GLU A 39 -2.81 13.73 13.28
C GLU A 39 -2.00 12.84 12.35
N LYS A 40 -1.55 11.70 12.88
CA LYS A 40 -0.66 10.82 12.16
C LYS A 40 -1.38 10.37 10.89
N LYS A 41 -0.80 10.63 9.71
CA LYS A 41 -1.46 10.28 8.44
C LYS A 41 -1.52 8.76 8.23
N TYR A 42 -0.53 8.02 8.71
CA TYR A 42 -0.45 6.57 8.59
C TYR A 42 -0.20 5.87 9.92
N GLU A 43 -0.78 4.70 10.07
CA GLU A 43 -0.52 3.77 11.16
C GLU A 43 0.02 2.47 10.56
N LEU A 44 1.21 2.05 10.98
CA LEU A 44 1.79 0.77 10.58
C LEU A 44 1.35 -0.30 11.57
N VAL A 45 0.67 -1.34 11.06
CA VAL A 45 0.17 -2.46 11.86
C VAL A 45 1.06 -3.67 11.61
N TYR A 46 1.73 -4.14 12.65
CA TYR A 46 2.56 -5.34 12.58
C TYR A 46 1.72 -6.59 12.81
N LYS A 47 1.80 -7.57 11.89
CA LYS A 47 1.17 -8.88 12.04
C LYS A 47 2.24 -9.98 11.93
N ASP A 48 2.27 -10.90 12.88
CA ASP A 48 3.33 -11.92 12.97
C ASP A 48 2.83 -13.33 12.64
N LEU A 49 2.87 -13.71 11.35
CA LEU A 49 2.43 -15.02 10.89
C LEU A 49 3.39 -16.14 11.28
N LEU A 50 4.67 -15.85 11.51
CA LEU A 50 5.61 -16.86 12.01
C LEU A 50 5.16 -17.40 13.36
N LYS A 51 4.72 -16.51 14.24
CA LYS A 51 4.22 -16.87 15.57
C LYS A 51 2.85 -17.55 15.49
N GLU A 52 1.95 -17.06 14.64
CA GLU A 52 0.61 -17.62 14.47
C GLU A 52 0.65 -19.06 13.92
N HIS A 53 1.57 -19.36 13.01
CA HIS A 53 1.64 -20.66 12.30
C HIS A 53 2.88 -21.51 12.67
N ALA A 54 3.65 -21.11 13.69
CA ALA A 54 4.88 -21.78 14.13
C ALA A 54 5.89 -22.06 12.99
N MET A 55 6.02 -21.10 12.07
CA MET A 55 6.93 -21.18 10.93
C MET A 55 8.32 -20.64 11.29
N ILE A 56 9.33 -21.03 10.50
CA ILE A 56 10.71 -20.54 10.63
C ILE A 56 11.03 -19.69 9.40
N GLN A 57 11.64 -18.53 9.62
CA GLN A 57 12.06 -17.67 8.52
C GLN A 57 13.12 -18.36 7.65
N GLU A 58 12.86 -18.39 6.35
CA GLU A 58 13.76 -18.89 5.33
C GLU A 58 14.87 -17.88 5.03
N LYS A 59 16.04 -18.40 4.60
CA LYS A 59 17.18 -17.56 4.25
C LYS A 59 17.10 -16.96 2.84
N LYS A 60 16.23 -17.51 1.99
CA LYS A 60 16.11 -17.16 0.58
C LYS A 60 14.66 -17.32 0.16
N CYS A 61 14.16 -16.42 -0.67
CA CYS A 61 12.87 -16.55 -1.32
C CYS A 61 13.00 -16.14 -2.80
N ARG A 62 12.14 -16.68 -3.66
CA ARG A 62 12.03 -16.30 -5.06
C ARG A 62 10.69 -15.62 -5.28
N VAL A 63 10.74 -14.37 -5.70
CA VAL A 63 9.55 -13.57 -5.98
C VAL A 63 9.42 -13.44 -7.50
N GLY A 64 8.23 -13.77 -8.03
CA GLY A 64 7.84 -13.54 -9.40
C GLY A 64 6.90 -12.36 -9.50
N ILE A 65 7.07 -11.55 -10.54
CA ILE A 65 6.10 -10.51 -10.92
C ILE A 65 5.44 -10.92 -12.24
N ALA A 66 4.12 -10.87 -12.25
CA ALA A 66 3.32 -11.12 -13.44
C ALA A 66 3.06 -9.79 -14.15
N GLN A 67 3.12 -9.84 -15.48
CA GLN A 67 2.73 -8.73 -16.34
C GLN A 67 1.65 -9.27 -17.30
N ILE A 68 0.40 -8.90 -17.06
CA ILE A 68 -0.82 -9.36 -17.75
C ILE A 68 -1.65 -8.16 -18.18
N GLY A 69 -2.57 -8.34 -19.14
CA GLY A 69 -3.48 -7.28 -19.59
C GLY A 69 -2.88 -6.51 -20.76
N VAL A 70 -2.75 -7.20 -21.91
CA VAL A 70 -2.43 -6.56 -23.18
C VAL A 70 -3.72 -6.48 -23.97
N SER A 71 -4.17 -5.27 -24.29
CA SER A 71 -5.33 -5.09 -25.18
C SER A 71 -4.93 -5.28 -26.64
N LYS A 72 -5.92 -5.59 -27.47
CA LYS A 72 -5.74 -5.67 -28.93
C LYS A 72 -5.88 -4.30 -29.60
N THR A 73 -6.44 -3.31 -28.89
CA THR A 73 -6.79 -1.99 -29.42
C THR A 73 -6.03 -0.83 -28.76
N ASP A 74 -5.01 -1.13 -27.96
CA ASP A 74 -4.31 -0.18 -27.09
C ASP A 74 -5.29 0.62 -26.21
N ASP A 75 -6.29 -0.06 -25.68
CA ASP A 75 -7.36 0.49 -24.86
C ASP A 75 -7.87 -0.56 -23.87
N ILE A 76 -7.00 -0.98 -22.95
CA ILE A 76 -7.33 -2.02 -21.97
C ILE A 76 -8.55 -1.64 -21.12
N LEU A 77 -8.73 -0.36 -20.82
CA LEU A 77 -9.86 0.12 -20.01
C LEU A 77 -11.20 -0.26 -20.63
N ASN A 78 -11.40 -0.02 -21.93
CA ASN A 78 -12.68 -0.34 -22.57
C ASN A 78 -12.78 -1.81 -23.00
N GLU A 79 -11.64 -2.46 -23.29
CA GLU A 79 -11.63 -3.86 -23.72
C GLU A 79 -11.89 -4.81 -22.54
N PHE A 80 -11.27 -4.59 -21.39
CA PHE A 80 -11.31 -5.51 -20.25
C PHE A 80 -12.25 -5.07 -19.15
N TYR A 81 -12.49 -3.78 -18.99
CA TYR A 81 -13.19 -3.25 -17.83
C TYR A 81 -14.48 -2.55 -18.20
N GLU A 82 -15.37 -2.48 -17.23
CA GLU A 82 -16.54 -1.63 -17.24
C GLU A 82 -16.56 -0.76 -15.98
N GLU A 83 -17.02 0.48 -16.14
CA GLU A 83 -17.25 1.37 -15.02
C GLU A 83 -18.63 1.10 -14.42
N LYS A 84 -18.66 0.68 -13.15
CA LYS A 84 -19.87 0.55 -12.36
C LYS A 84 -20.17 1.87 -11.63
N ALA A 85 -21.18 1.86 -10.75
CA ALA A 85 -21.55 3.02 -9.97
C ALA A 85 -20.33 3.62 -9.23
N SER A 86 -20.34 4.95 -9.07
CA SER A 86 -19.29 5.69 -8.35
C SER A 86 -17.88 5.56 -8.97
N SER A 87 -17.75 5.39 -10.29
CA SER A 87 -16.43 5.30 -10.95
C SER A 87 -15.53 4.21 -10.39
N LEU A 88 -16.14 3.07 -10.09
CA LEU A 88 -15.45 1.83 -9.75
C LEU A 88 -15.29 0.99 -11.01
N LEU A 89 -14.09 0.46 -11.26
CA LEU A 89 -13.83 -0.46 -12.35
C LEU A 89 -14.13 -1.89 -11.90
N CYS A 90 -14.76 -2.65 -12.78
CA CYS A 90 -14.96 -4.08 -12.66
C CYS A 90 -14.46 -4.76 -13.93
N LEU A 91 -13.88 -5.96 -13.81
CA LEU A 91 -13.59 -6.78 -14.98
C LEU A 91 -14.91 -7.13 -15.65
N ARG A 92 -14.99 -7.00 -16.97
CA ARG A 92 -16.18 -7.38 -17.72
C ARG A 92 -16.43 -8.88 -17.61
N GLU A 93 -17.68 -9.25 -17.39
CA GLU A 93 -18.10 -10.66 -17.23
C GLU A 93 -17.65 -11.52 -18.44
N ASP A 94 -17.75 -10.98 -19.66
CA ASP A 94 -17.33 -11.69 -20.89
C ASP A 94 -15.82 -11.98 -20.97
N LYS A 95 -15.02 -11.37 -20.09
CA LYS A 95 -13.56 -11.56 -20.01
C LYS A 95 -13.12 -12.50 -18.90
N VAL A 96 -13.99 -12.78 -17.92
CA VAL A 96 -13.65 -13.55 -16.71
C VAL A 96 -12.96 -14.87 -17.05
N GLU A 97 -13.58 -15.72 -17.88
CA GLU A 97 -13.01 -17.03 -18.23
C GLU A 97 -11.64 -16.95 -18.91
N SER A 98 -11.48 -15.99 -19.83
CA SER A 98 -10.20 -15.80 -20.53
C SER A 98 -9.09 -15.36 -19.57
N VAL A 99 -9.42 -14.48 -18.62
CA VAL A 99 -8.49 -13.98 -17.61
C VAL A 99 -8.17 -15.09 -16.59
N ARG A 100 -9.16 -15.86 -16.14
CA ARG A 100 -8.99 -17.04 -15.25
C ARG A 100 -8.02 -18.05 -15.82
N SER A 101 -8.18 -18.40 -17.10
CA SER A 101 -7.30 -19.34 -17.79
C SER A 101 -5.84 -18.84 -17.82
N ASN A 102 -5.66 -17.56 -18.14
CA ASN A 102 -4.34 -16.92 -18.18
C ASN A 102 -3.67 -16.92 -16.79
N ILE A 103 -4.40 -16.50 -15.75
CA ILE A 103 -3.90 -16.47 -14.36
C ILE A 103 -3.49 -17.86 -13.90
N THR A 104 -4.34 -18.87 -14.14
CA THR A 104 -4.07 -20.26 -13.80
C THR A 104 -2.77 -20.75 -14.43
N ASN A 105 -2.55 -20.44 -15.72
CA ASN A 105 -1.33 -20.81 -16.42
C ASN A 105 -0.11 -20.07 -15.87
N MET A 106 -0.21 -18.77 -15.57
CA MET A 106 0.88 -18.00 -14.97
C MET A 106 1.27 -18.53 -13.58
N ILE A 107 0.29 -18.88 -12.74
CA ILE A 107 0.54 -19.48 -11.42
C ILE A 107 1.25 -20.84 -11.56
N LYS A 108 0.78 -21.71 -12.46
CA LYS A 108 1.43 -23.01 -12.73
C LYS A 108 2.87 -22.85 -13.23
N ASN A 109 3.11 -21.90 -14.13
CA ASN A 109 4.44 -21.61 -14.66
C ASN A 109 5.38 -21.04 -13.58
N ALA A 110 4.87 -20.17 -12.71
CA ALA A 110 5.61 -19.64 -11.57
C ALA A 110 6.01 -20.76 -10.60
N HIS A 111 5.08 -21.65 -10.26
CA HIS A 111 5.36 -22.82 -9.43
C HIS A 111 6.42 -23.74 -10.07
N ALA A 112 6.26 -24.08 -11.36
CA ALA A 112 7.25 -24.88 -12.09
C ALA A 112 8.65 -24.22 -12.12
N SER A 113 8.69 -22.89 -12.04
CA SER A 113 9.91 -22.11 -11.95
C SER A 113 10.44 -21.95 -10.51
N GLY A 114 9.80 -22.55 -9.51
CA GLY A 114 10.19 -22.49 -8.10
C GLY A 114 9.99 -21.11 -7.46
N ILE A 115 8.97 -20.36 -7.88
CA ILE A 115 8.58 -19.09 -7.26
C ILE A 115 7.85 -19.35 -5.94
N ASN A 116 8.21 -18.61 -4.89
CA ASN A 116 7.58 -18.65 -3.57
C ASN A 116 6.44 -17.62 -3.43
N ILE A 117 6.64 -16.43 -4.01
CA ILE A 117 5.68 -15.31 -3.96
C ILE A 117 5.41 -14.84 -5.39
N LEU A 118 4.16 -14.81 -5.82
CA LEU A 118 3.75 -14.30 -7.13
C LEU A 118 2.88 -13.06 -6.96
N LEU A 119 3.34 -11.93 -7.50
CA LEU A 119 2.63 -10.66 -7.51
C LEU A 119 2.01 -10.38 -8.88
N PHE A 120 0.71 -10.15 -8.92
CA PHE A 120 0.00 -9.63 -10.10
C PHE A 120 -0.21 -8.12 -10.02
N PRO A 121 -0.44 -7.45 -11.16
CA PRO A 121 -0.73 -6.01 -11.18
C PRO A 121 -2.11 -5.67 -10.63
N GLU A 122 -2.27 -4.42 -10.19
CA GLU A 122 -3.55 -3.86 -9.76
C GLU A 122 -4.60 -3.95 -10.88
N MET A 123 -5.86 -4.11 -10.48
CA MET A 123 -7.06 -4.29 -11.32
C MET A 123 -7.06 -5.51 -12.26
N THR A 124 -6.02 -6.34 -12.30
CA THR A 124 -5.97 -7.44 -13.29
C THR A 124 -6.78 -8.68 -12.90
N ILE A 125 -6.99 -8.90 -11.60
CA ILE A 125 -7.75 -10.02 -11.05
C ILE A 125 -8.86 -9.45 -10.17
N ASP A 126 -10.11 -9.63 -10.59
CA ASP A 126 -11.26 -9.04 -9.92
C ASP A 126 -11.94 -10.05 -8.99
N LEU A 127 -11.66 -9.95 -7.69
CA LEU A 127 -12.18 -10.89 -6.69
C LEU A 127 -13.66 -10.67 -6.34
N ASN A 128 -14.38 -9.76 -7.02
CA ASN A 128 -15.84 -9.77 -6.99
C ASN A 128 -16.42 -11.02 -7.68
N TYR A 129 -15.66 -11.66 -8.59
CA TYR A 129 -15.99 -12.98 -9.13
C TYR A 129 -15.35 -14.05 -8.24
N GLY A 130 -16.19 -14.75 -7.46
CA GLY A 130 -15.75 -15.70 -6.44
C GLY A 130 -14.88 -16.85 -6.98
N GLU A 131 -15.04 -17.18 -8.26
CA GLU A 131 -14.27 -18.22 -8.95
C GLU A 131 -12.76 -17.91 -8.97
N PHE A 132 -12.35 -16.64 -9.05
CA PHE A 132 -10.92 -16.29 -8.95
C PHE A 132 -10.36 -16.63 -7.58
N LEU A 133 -11.10 -16.30 -6.50
CA LEU A 133 -10.65 -16.57 -5.14
C LEU A 133 -10.54 -18.08 -4.91
N GLU A 134 -11.51 -18.86 -5.39
CA GLU A 134 -11.50 -20.32 -5.30
C GLU A 134 -10.29 -20.91 -6.04
N ASP A 135 -10.11 -20.56 -7.32
CA ASP A 135 -9.01 -21.07 -8.15
C ASP A 135 -7.65 -20.73 -7.54
N ILE A 136 -7.44 -19.47 -7.15
CA ILE A 136 -6.17 -18.99 -6.61
C ILE A 136 -5.90 -19.62 -5.25
N SER A 137 -6.90 -19.76 -4.38
CA SER A 137 -6.74 -20.40 -3.07
C SER A 137 -6.36 -21.88 -3.22
N ASN A 138 -7.01 -22.60 -4.14
CA ASN A 138 -6.69 -23.99 -4.44
C ASN A 138 -5.24 -24.14 -4.93
N LEU A 139 -4.80 -23.26 -5.83
CA LEU A 139 -3.43 -23.27 -6.36
C LEU A 139 -2.39 -22.85 -5.30
N ALA A 140 -2.67 -21.82 -4.50
CA ALA A 140 -1.79 -21.39 -3.40
C ALA A 140 -1.54 -22.54 -2.41
N ARG A 141 -2.60 -23.29 -2.05
CA ARG A 141 -2.51 -24.49 -1.21
C ARG A 141 -1.74 -25.61 -1.87
N ALA A 142 -2.08 -25.95 -3.11
CA ALA A 142 -1.45 -27.06 -3.83
C ALA A 142 0.06 -26.83 -4.05
N PHE A 143 0.45 -25.59 -4.33
CA PHE A 143 1.83 -25.22 -4.65
C PHE A 143 2.61 -24.66 -3.48
N LYS A 144 1.98 -24.53 -2.30
CA LYS A 144 2.55 -23.88 -1.11
C LYS A 144 3.16 -22.51 -1.43
N MET A 145 2.42 -21.71 -2.18
CA MET A 145 2.89 -20.43 -2.75
C MET A 145 2.06 -19.28 -2.19
N TYR A 146 2.69 -18.12 -2.00
CA TYR A 146 1.99 -16.87 -1.73
C TYR A 146 1.62 -16.19 -3.02
N ILE A 147 0.35 -15.84 -3.17
CA ILE A 147 -0.18 -15.21 -4.36
C ILE A 147 -0.84 -13.91 -3.94
N ILE A 148 -0.38 -12.82 -4.54
CA ILE A 148 -0.97 -11.50 -4.42
C ILE A 148 -1.65 -11.23 -5.75
N PRO A 149 -2.99 -11.30 -5.85
CA PRO A 149 -3.72 -11.13 -7.11
C PRO A 149 -3.65 -9.72 -7.71
N GLY A 150 -2.82 -8.85 -7.16
CA GLY A 150 -2.87 -7.42 -7.37
C GLY A 150 -3.88 -6.80 -6.42
N SER A 151 -4.73 -5.95 -6.95
CA SER A 151 -5.84 -5.37 -6.19
C SER A 151 -7.07 -5.22 -7.08
N TYR A 152 -8.24 -5.02 -6.46
CA TYR A 152 -9.51 -4.87 -7.17
C TYR A 152 -10.39 -3.85 -6.45
N HIS A 153 -11.34 -3.26 -7.17
CA HIS A 153 -12.35 -2.42 -6.55
C HIS A 153 -13.46 -3.29 -5.98
N ASP A 154 -13.53 -3.37 -4.67
CA ASP A 154 -14.59 -4.07 -3.96
C ASP A 154 -15.89 -3.28 -4.12
N GLN A 155 -16.89 -3.88 -4.77
CA GLN A 155 -18.12 -3.15 -5.14
C GLN A 155 -19.02 -2.86 -3.93
N GLU A 156 -18.89 -3.62 -2.84
CA GLU A 156 -19.69 -3.44 -1.63
C GLU A 156 -19.14 -2.31 -0.75
N THR A 157 -17.84 -2.35 -0.45
CA THR A 157 -17.18 -1.38 0.44
C THR A 157 -16.63 -0.16 -0.29
N LYS A 158 -16.62 -0.19 -1.64
CA LYS A 158 -16.06 0.85 -2.52
C LYS A 158 -14.58 1.11 -2.27
N ARG A 159 -13.85 0.15 -1.69
CA ARG A 159 -12.41 0.23 -1.46
C ARG A 159 -11.65 -0.42 -2.62
N ASN A 160 -10.39 -0.04 -2.80
CA ASN A 160 -9.46 -0.83 -3.63
C ASN A 160 -8.62 -1.70 -2.70
N LEU A 161 -8.78 -3.02 -2.83
CA LEU A 161 -8.26 -4.02 -1.89
C LEU A 161 -7.24 -4.90 -2.58
N SER A 162 -6.07 -5.05 -1.98
CA SER A 162 -5.12 -6.12 -2.28
C SER A 162 -5.18 -7.18 -1.18
N VAL A 163 -5.00 -8.44 -1.54
CA VAL A 163 -4.99 -9.56 -0.59
C VAL A 163 -3.74 -10.39 -0.81
N LEU A 164 -3.18 -10.96 0.26
CA LEU A 164 -2.23 -12.06 0.15
C LEU A 164 -2.95 -13.37 0.45
N ILE A 165 -2.91 -14.29 -0.52
CA ILE A 165 -3.46 -15.64 -0.43
C ILE A 165 -2.30 -16.61 -0.27
N GLY A 166 -2.27 -17.33 0.84
CA GLY A 166 -1.31 -18.40 1.11
C GLY A 166 -1.98 -19.78 1.17
N PRO A 167 -1.24 -20.80 1.62
CA PRO A 167 -1.74 -22.18 1.66
C PRO A 167 -2.97 -22.36 2.56
N ASP A 168 -3.06 -21.53 3.61
CA ASP A 168 -4.13 -21.52 4.60
C ASP A 168 -5.29 -20.57 4.23
N GLY A 169 -5.27 -19.98 3.03
CA GLY A 169 -6.27 -19.02 2.55
C GLY A 169 -5.78 -17.57 2.60
N ILE A 170 -6.70 -16.62 2.77
CA ILE A 170 -6.37 -15.18 2.84
C ILE A 170 -5.63 -14.90 4.16
N LEU A 171 -4.37 -14.48 4.08
CA LEU A 171 -3.54 -14.21 5.26
C LEU A 171 -3.74 -12.78 5.78
N TRP A 172 -3.86 -11.80 4.89
CA TRP A 172 -4.28 -10.43 5.21
C TRP A 172 -4.79 -9.67 3.97
N LYS A 173 -5.37 -8.49 4.21
CA LYS A 173 -5.86 -7.55 3.18
C LYS A 173 -5.23 -6.17 3.41
N GLN A 174 -4.91 -5.46 2.33
CA GLN A 174 -4.42 -4.09 2.33
C GLN A 174 -5.35 -3.21 1.51
N GLU A 175 -5.73 -2.06 2.07
CA GLU A 175 -6.51 -1.04 1.36
C GLU A 175 -5.59 -0.04 0.66
N LYS A 176 -5.99 0.43 -0.52
CA LYS A 176 -5.38 1.58 -1.18
C LYS A 176 -5.78 2.86 -0.47
N HIS A 177 -4.85 3.79 -0.32
CA HIS A 177 -5.08 5.03 0.43
C HIS A 177 -5.25 6.26 -0.47
N ILE A 178 -4.69 6.23 -1.69
CA ILE A 178 -4.67 7.35 -2.61
C ILE A 178 -5.29 6.92 -3.95
N PRO A 179 -6.50 7.42 -4.28
CA PRO A 179 -7.12 7.17 -5.58
C PRO A 179 -6.23 7.67 -6.71
N ALA A 180 -6.09 6.88 -7.76
CA ALA A 180 -5.34 7.27 -8.95
C ALA A 180 -6.19 8.09 -9.92
N ILE A 181 -5.50 8.91 -10.72
CA ILE A 181 -6.05 9.53 -11.92
C ILE A 181 -5.29 8.95 -13.09
N ILE A 182 -5.98 8.16 -13.91
CA ILE A 182 -5.44 7.49 -15.08
C ILE A 182 -5.75 8.33 -16.30
N HIS A 183 -4.71 8.67 -17.06
CA HIS A 183 -4.83 9.36 -18.34
C HIS A 183 -4.50 8.37 -19.45
N LEU A 184 -5.51 7.98 -20.22
CA LEU A 184 -5.34 7.08 -21.37
C LEU A 184 -5.87 7.78 -22.62
N LYS A 185 -4.95 8.15 -23.52
CA LYS A 185 -5.27 8.99 -24.70
C LYS A 185 -6.01 10.26 -24.26
N ASP A 186 -7.19 10.52 -24.81
CA ASP A 186 -8.02 11.69 -24.46
C ASP A 186 -8.96 11.46 -23.26
N LYS A 187 -8.90 10.26 -22.64
CA LYS A 187 -9.75 9.91 -21.51
C LYS A 187 -9.00 10.10 -20.20
N ARG A 188 -9.65 10.82 -19.28
CA ARG A 188 -9.23 10.95 -17.89
C ARG A 188 -10.19 10.18 -17.02
N PHE A 189 -9.71 9.10 -16.40
CA PHE A 189 -10.45 8.33 -15.41
C PHE A 189 -9.92 8.69 -14.02
N LYS A 190 -10.83 9.01 -13.09
CA LYS A 190 -10.49 9.19 -11.68
C LYS A 190 -11.15 8.06 -10.90
N GLU A 191 -10.35 7.29 -10.17
CA GLU A 191 -10.89 6.25 -9.30
C GLU A 191 -11.85 6.86 -8.27
N GLY A 192 -13.06 6.32 -8.19
CA GLY A 192 -14.07 6.75 -7.20
C GLY A 192 -14.10 5.85 -5.97
N ILE A 193 -12.94 5.37 -5.54
CA ILE A 193 -12.80 4.58 -4.32
C ILE A 193 -12.96 5.47 -3.08
N ASP A 194 -13.54 4.91 -2.04
CA ASP A 194 -13.54 5.54 -0.72
C ASP A 194 -12.14 5.36 -0.10
N VAL A 195 -11.60 6.42 0.48
CA VAL A 195 -10.36 6.39 1.27
C VAL A 195 -10.67 6.23 2.75
N GLY A 196 -9.96 5.35 3.45
CA GLY A 196 -10.25 5.00 4.85
C GLY A 196 -10.15 6.20 5.80
N GLU A 197 -10.51 5.98 7.07
CA GLU A 197 -10.27 6.98 8.11
C GLU A 197 -8.77 7.21 8.33
N THR A 198 -8.43 8.40 8.82
CA THR A 198 -7.08 8.74 9.27
C THR A 198 -6.93 8.33 10.74
N PRO A 199 -5.84 7.65 11.16
CA PRO A 199 -4.69 7.24 10.36
C PRO A 199 -4.99 6.10 9.38
N ARG A 200 -4.44 6.22 8.17
CA ARG A 200 -4.50 5.18 7.13
C ARG A 200 -3.64 3.99 7.54
N LYS A 201 -4.22 2.79 7.54
CA LYS A 201 -3.52 1.58 8.01
C LYS A 201 -2.73 0.91 6.90
N THR A 202 -1.45 0.66 7.16
CA THR A 202 -0.59 -0.18 6.33
C THR A 202 -0.14 -1.39 7.13
N ILE A 203 -0.37 -2.59 6.61
CA ILE A 203 0.00 -3.82 7.29
C ILE A 203 1.41 -4.23 6.88
N ILE A 204 2.26 -4.50 7.87
CA ILE A 204 3.56 -5.14 7.70
C ILE A 204 3.44 -6.53 8.30
N CYS A 205 3.52 -7.53 7.44
CA CYS A 205 3.29 -8.91 7.82
C CYS A 205 4.61 -9.68 7.85
N ASN A 206 4.97 -10.20 9.02
CA ASN A 206 6.14 -11.06 9.19
C ASN A 206 5.80 -12.49 8.79
N THR A 207 6.52 -13.00 7.79
CA THR A 207 6.30 -14.31 7.16
C THR A 207 7.59 -15.12 7.13
N GLU A 208 7.52 -16.36 6.66
CA GLU A 208 8.71 -17.19 6.40
C GLU A 208 9.64 -16.58 5.34
N TYR A 209 9.15 -15.68 4.48
CA TYR A 209 9.97 -15.02 3.47
C TYR A 209 10.44 -13.61 3.87
N GLY A 210 10.16 -13.19 5.11
CA GLY A 210 10.48 -11.87 5.65
C GLY A 210 9.26 -11.01 5.94
N ARG A 211 9.51 -9.75 6.29
CA ARG A 211 8.51 -8.73 6.63
C ARG A 211 8.04 -8.06 5.34
N ILE A 212 6.80 -8.36 4.95
CA ILE A 212 6.20 -7.97 3.67
C ILE A 212 5.18 -6.85 3.90
N ALA A 213 5.27 -5.79 3.11
CA ALA A 213 4.22 -4.78 2.98
C ALA A 213 3.68 -4.78 1.55
N ILE A 214 2.36 -4.64 1.39
CA ILE A 214 1.73 -4.37 0.09
C ILE A 214 1.42 -2.87 0.06
N ILE A 215 1.89 -2.16 -0.95
CA ILE A 215 1.64 -0.73 -1.12
C ILE A 215 1.05 -0.53 -2.51
N ILE A 216 -0.19 -0.06 -2.65
CA ILE A 216 -0.89 -0.16 -3.94
C ILE A 216 -0.61 1.08 -4.79
N CYS A 217 0.05 0.87 -5.94
CA CYS A 217 0.30 1.87 -6.99
C CYS A 217 0.77 3.23 -6.45
N ARG A 218 -0.13 4.23 -6.45
CA ARG A 218 0.14 5.62 -6.07
C ARG A 218 0.56 5.77 -4.61
N ASP A 219 0.13 4.88 -3.72
CA ASP A 219 0.50 4.92 -2.30
C ASP A 219 2.02 4.87 -2.12
N PHE A 220 2.73 4.17 -3.02
CA PHE A 220 4.18 4.05 -2.97
C PHE A 220 4.91 5.36 -3.21
N LEU A 221 4.27 6.33 -3.86
CA LEU A 221 4.87 7.65 -4.10
C LEU A 221 4.66 8.62 -2.93
N ASP A 222 3.78 8.29 -1.98
CA ASP A 222 3.46 9.16 -0.86
C ASP A 222 4.62 9.25 0.15
N MET A 223 5.13 10.46 0.36
CA MET A 223 6.34 10.65 1.15
C MET A 223 6.14 10.29 2.63
N ASP A 224 4.98 10.60 3.21
CA ASP A 224 4.74 10.35 4.64
C ASP A 224 4.69 8.84 4.91
N LEU A 225 4.05 8.05 4.04
CA LEU A 225 4.06 6.60 4.14
C LEU A 225 5.48 6.03 4.02
N ARG A 226 6.28 6.53 3.08
CA ARG A 226 7.67 6.07 2.91
C ARG A 226 8.54 6.39 4.13
N VAL A 227 8.31 7.53 4.78
CA VAL A 227 9.00 7.89 6.03
C VAL A 227 8.64 6.91 7.14
N GLU A 228 7.37 6.56 7.29
CA GLU A 228 6.94 5.56 8.28
C GLU A 228 7.56 4.19 7.98
N LEU A 229 7.51 3.72 6.74
CA LEU A 229 8.08 2.42 6.33
C LEU A 229 9.59 2.36 6.54
N LYS A 230 10.32 3.44 6.23
CA LYS A 230 11.78 3.53 6.41
C LYS A 230 12.20 3.42 7.88
N ASN A 231 11.39 3.98 8.78
CA ASN A 231 11.69 4.04 10.21
C ASN A 231 10.98 2.94 11.01
N PHE A 232 10.29 2.01 10.35
CA PHE A 232 9.60 0.92 11.02
C PHE A 232 10.62 -0.08 11.58
N GLU A 233 10.46 -0.42 12.87
CA GLU A 233 11.28 -1.40 13.56
C GLU A 233 10.37 -2.56 14.04
N PRO A 234 10.64 -3.82 13.62
CA PRO A 234 11.82 -4.26 12.87
C PRO A 234 11.68 -3.95 11.35
N PRO A 235 12.76 -3.64 10.59
CA PRO A 235 12.72 -3.16 9.20
C PRO A 235 11.82 -3.94 8.23
N VAL A 236 11.23 -3.28 7.23
CA VAL A 236 10.53 -3.98 6.15
C VAL A 236 11.55 -4.65 5.22
N ASP A 237 11.35 -5.92 4.88
CA ASP A 237 12.24 -6.66 3.96
C ASP A 237 11.78 -6.55 2.50
N ILE A 238 10.47 -6.63 2.28
CA ILE A 238 9.85 -6.74 0.95
C ILE A 238 8.68 -5.76 0.84
N ILE A 239 8.68 -4.97 -0.23
CA ILE A 239 7.55 -4.15 -0.65
C ILE A 239 7.01 -4.68 -1.98
N LEU A 240 5.73 -5.02 -1.98
CA LEU A 240 4.98 -5.43 -3.17
C LEU A 240 4.11 -4.27 -3.63
N ASN A 241 4.37 -3.76 -4.83
CA ASN A 241 3.68 -2.62 -5.43
C ASN A 241 2.90 -3.05 -6.68
N PRO A 242 1.67 -3.59 -6.53
CA PRO A 242 0.78 -3.82 -7.66
C PRO A 242 0.30 -2.47 -8.19
N ALA A 243 0.32 -2.30 -9.51
CA ALA A 243 0.00 -1.03 -10.15
C ALA A 243 -0.81 -1.19 -11.44
N PHE A 244 -1.65 -0.20 -11.68
CA PHE A 244 -2.35 0.02 -12.93
C PHE A 244 -2.19 1.50 -13.31
N THR A 245 -1.04 1.82 -13.92
CA THR A 245 -0.71 3.21 -14.25
C THR A 245 0.13 3.32 -15.52
N PRO A 246 -0.21 4.25 -16.43
CA PRO A 246 0.67 4.63 -17.52
C PRO A 246 2.02 5.13 -16.97
N VAL A 247 3.10 4.71 -17.62
CA VAL A 247 4.46 4.97 -17.14
C VAL A 247 5.05 6.17 -17.88
N THR A 248 4.90 7.37 -17.32
CA THR A 248 5.52 8.60 -17.83
C THR A 248 6.97 8.75 -17.34
N ALA A 249 7.74 9.66 -17.95
CA ALA A 249 9.10 9.97 -17.48
C ALA A 249 9.12 10.45 -16.01
N ASP A 250 8.17 11.32 -15.65
CA ASP A 250 8.02 11.80 -14.27
C ASP A 250 7.66 10.67 -13.30
N PHE A 251 6.81 9.73 -13.72
CA PHE A 251 6.51 8.55 -12.92
C PHE A 251 7.76 7.68 -12.72
N LYS A 252 8.56 7.44 -13.77
CA LYS A 252 9.82 6.68 -13.65
C LYS A 252 10.77 7.33 -12.65
N ALA A 253 10.93 8.66 -12.71
CA ALA A 253 11.78 9.43 -11.80
C ALA A 253 11.25 9.37 -10.35
N ALA A 254 9.98 9.70 -10.12
CA ALA A 254 9.37 9.66 -8.80
C ALA A 254 9.43 8.26 -8.18
N HIS A 255 9.17 7.23 -8.99
CA HIS A 255 9.26 5.86 -8.52
C HIS A 255 10.70 5.47 -8.19
N PHE A 256 11.70 5.86 -9.00
CA PHE A 256 13.13 5.65 -8.69
C PHE A 256 13.52 6.25 -7.33
N ASP A 257 13.12 7.49 -7.06
CA ASP A 257 13.39 8.14 -5.78
C ASP A 257 12.69 7.43 -4.62
N ALA A 258 11.45 6.97 -4.84
CA ALA A 258 10.69 6.21 -3.84
C ALA A 258 11.41 4.91 -3.42
N ARG A 259 11.89 4.10 -4.37
CA ARG A 259 12.61 2.83 -4.05
C ARG A 259 13.91 3.07 -3.30
N ARG A 260 14.64 4.15 -3.60
CA ARG A 260 15.90 4.47 -2.90
C ARG A 260 15.68 4.97 -1.47
N SER A 261 14.47 5.39 -1.14
CA SER A 261 14.17 5.96 0.18
C SER A 261 13.87 4.92 1.26
N ILE A 262 13.60 3.66 0.87
CA ILE A 262 13.29 2.57 1.79
C ILE A 262 14.34 1.46 1.62
N TYR A 263 14.83 0.91 2.72
CA TYR A 263 15.82 -0.17 2.71
C TYR A 263 15.16 -1.55 2.59
N ALA A 264 14.38 -1.77 1.54
CA ALA A 264 13.64 -3.00 1.26
C ALA A 264 13.73 -3.40 -0.22
N TYR A 265 13.60 -4.69 -0.51
CA TYR A 265 13.41 -5.14 -1.90
C TYR A 265 12.05 -4.69 -2.41
N CYS A 266 12.02 -4.01 -3.55
CA CYS A 266 10.81 -3.42 -4.10
C CYS A 266 10.42 -4.12 -5.41
N PHE A 267 9.22 -4.68 -5.43
CA PHE A 267 8.65 -5.39 -6.58
C PHE A 267 7.50 -4.56 -7.15
N PHE A 268 7.71 -3.97 -8.32
CA PHE A 268 6.70 -3.22 -9.05
C PHE A 268 6.10 -4.10 -10.14
N ALA A 269 4.81 -4.42 -10.04
CA ALA A 269 4.08 -5.20 -11.03
C ALA A 269 3.00 -4.32 -11.66
N ASN A 270 3.18 -3.99 -12.94
CA ASN A 270 2.26 -3.15 -13.69
C ASN A 270 1.54 -3.96 -14.77
N VAL A 271 0.38 -3.47 -15.18
CA VAL A 271 -0.37 -4.07 -16.29
C VAL A 271 0.46 -4.02 -17.57
N ALA A 272 0.35 -5.07 -18.39
CA ALA A 272 1.23 -5.30 -19.52
C ALA A 272 1.14 -4.23 -20.61
N GLU A 273 -0.05 -3.65 -20.83
CA GLU A 273 -0.24 -2.52 -21.74
C GLU A 273 0.64 -1.31 -21.37
N PHE A 274 0.85 -1.06 -20.08
CA PHE A 274 1.70 0.05 -19.62
C PHE A 274 3.15 -0.37 -19.38
N GLY A 275 3.40 -1.64 -19.02
CA GLY A 275 4.72 -2.23 -18.92
C GLY A 275 5.58 -1.68 -17.76
N ASP A 276 6.89 -1.81 -17.92
CA ASP A 276 7.93 -1.41 -16.96
C ASP A 276 7.83 -2.07 -15.56
N SER A 277 7.22 -3.26 -15.46
CA SER A 277 7.32 -4.09 -14.25
C SER A 277 8.79 -4.40 -13.94
N LEU A 278 9.23 -4.21 -12.70
CA LEU A 278 10.64 -4.31 -12.35
C LEU A 278 10.88 -4.65 -10.87
N ILE A 279 12.08 -5.15 -10.59
CA ILE A 279 12.54 -5.53 -9.26
C ILE A 279 13.75 -4.65 -8.91
N TYR A 280 13.80 -4.13 -7.70
CA TYR A 280 14.90 -3.32 -7.18
C TYR A 280 15.35 -3.79 -5.80
#